data_AF-A0A537CFA4-F1
#
_entry.id   AF-A0A537CFA4-F1
#
_cell.length_a   1.000
_cell.length_b   1.000
_cell.length_c   1.000
_cell.angle_alpha   90.00
_cell.angle_beta   90.00
_cell.angle_gamma   90.00
#
_symmetry.space_group_name_H-M   'P 1'
#
loop_
_entity.id
_entity.type
_entity.pdbx_description
1 polymer ?
#
loop_
_entity_poly.entity_id
_entity_poly.type
_entity_poly.pdbx_seq_one_letter_code
_entity_poly.pdbx_strand_id
1 'polypeptide(L)'
;MESRVDSGLEIRRILLLTRLRDVSKGMTMAQLVKDCAKVSGWGIPGKTGWEVVQYVLQSLIDDKLVALGTKFVATVRGREYLEDPLKWRIDERTTEELADNMFWKEIYDVFDKAYRRLRPKS
;
A
#
# COMPACT_ATOMS: atom_id res chain seq x y z
N MET A 1 14.68 -19.73 11.93
CA MET A 1 13.25 -19.52 11.59
C MET A 1 13.24 -18.36 10.61
N GLU A 2 13.29 -18.66 9.31
CA GLU A 2 13.28 -17.62 8.28
C GLU A 2 11.99 -16.82 8.46
N SER A 3 12.11 -15.55 8.83
CA SER A 3 11.00 -14.63 8.72
C SER A 3 10.58 -14.69 7.26
N ARG A 4 9.44 -15.33 6.96
CA ARG A 4 8.83 -15.22 5.64
C ARG A 4 8.66 -13.73 5.40
N VAL A 5 9.54 -13.17 4.58
CA VAL A 5 9.40 -11.81 4.08
C VAL A 5 8.03 -11.80 3.43
N ASP A 6 7.12 -11.00 3.98
CA ASP A 6 5.76 -10.87 3.44
C ASP A 6 5.88 -10.30 2.04
N SER A 7 5.82 -11.18 1.04
CA SER A 7 5.90 -10.85 -0.38
C SER A 7 4.86 -9.78 -0.73
N GLY A 8 3.66 -9.87 -0.15
CA GLY A 8 2.60 -8.87 -0.33
C GLY A 8 2.79 -7.54 0.40
N LEU A 9 3.88 -7.34 1.16
CA LEU A 9 4.07 -6.11 1.95
C LEU A 9 4.11 -4.87 1.07
N GLU A 10 4.88 -4.88 -0.02
CA GLU A 10 5.02 -3.71 -0.87
C GLU A 10 3.69 -3.31 -1.51
N ILE A 11 2.88 -4.30 -1.87
CA ILE A 11 1.55 -4.03 -2.39
C ILE A 11 0.64 -3.44 -1.32
N ARG A 12 0.63 -4.00 -0.10
CA ARG A 12 -0.13 -3.42 1.01
C ARG A 12 0.30 -1.98 1.30
N ARG A 13 1.60 -1.69 1.20
CA ARG A 13 2.16 -0.32 1.30
C ARG A 13 1.58 0.60 0.23
N ILE A 14 1.60 0.19 -1.04
CA ILE A 14 1.06 0.99 -2.16
C ILE A 14 -0.44 1.25 -1.99
N LEU A 15 -1.22 0.23 -1.63
CA LEU A 15 -2.66 0.36 -1.43
C LEU A 15 -3.00 1.31 -0.28
N LEU A 16 -2.34 1.15 0.87
CA LEU A 16 -2.56 2.01 2.04
C LEU A 16 -2.13 3.45 1.73
N LEU A 17 -0.98 3.63 1.09
CA LEU A 17 -0.46 4.95 0.72
C LEU A 17 -1.38 5.64 -0.31
N THR A 18 -1.93 4.89 -1.27
CA THR A 18 -2.94 5.39 -2.23
C THR A 18 -4.18 5.87 -1.49
N ARG A 19 -4.65 5.10 -0.51
CA ARG A 19 -5.80 5.50 0.31
C ARG A 19 -5.52 6.80 1.09
N LEU A 20 -4.34 6.94 1.67
CA LEU A 20 -3.92 8.15 2.39
C LEU A 20 -3.73 9.36 1.47
N ARG A 21 -3.32 9.16 0.21
CA ARG A 21 -3.22 10.23 -0.79
C ARG A 21 -4.57 10.86 -1.07
N ASP A 22 -5.62 10.04 -1.17
CA ASP A 22 -6.95 10.49 -1.56
C ASP A 22 -7.73 11.17 -0.40
N VAL A 23 -7.22 11.11 0.83
CA VAL A 23 -7.83 11.72 2.03
C VAL A 23 -6.98 12.86 2.56
N SER A 24 -7.31 14.10 2.17
CA SER A 24 -6.53 15.31 2.51
C SER A 24 -6.37 15.59 4.01
N LYS A 25 -7.32 15.14 4.84
CA LYS A 25 -7.29 15.31 6.31
C LYS A 25 -6.60 14.17 7.06
N GLY A 26 -6.07 13.17 6.36
CA GLY A 26 -5.53 11.95 6.96
C GLY A 26 -6.58 11.04 7.59
N MET A 27 -6.12 9.90 8.09
CA MET A 27 -6.97 8.83 8.64
C MET A 27 -6.50 8.39 10.03
N THR A 28 -7.44 7.93 10.86
CA THR A 28 -7.11 7.25 12.12
C THR A 28 -6.80 5.77 11.88
N MET A 29 -6.13 5.13 12.85
CA MET A 29 -5.86 3.70 12.81
C MET A 29 -7.14 2.87 12.62
N ALA A 30 -8.21 3.19 13.36
CA ALA A 30 -9.50 2.51 13.23
C ALA A 30 -10.12 2.65 11.83
N GLN A 31 -10.00 3.82 11.21
CA GLN A 31 -10.46 4.04 9.83
C GLN A 31 -9.64 3.22 8.84
N LEU A 32 -8.32 3.15 9.02
CA LEU A 32 -7.44 2.36 8.16
C LEU A 32 -7.72 0.86 8.30
N VAL A 33 -7.86 0.34 9.52
CA VAL A 33 -8.25 -1.07 9.75
C VAL A 33 -9.58 -1.40 9.11
N LYS A 34 -10.59 -0.54 9.26
CA LYS A 34 -11.90 -0.72 8.65
C LYS A 34 -11.84 -0.74 7.11
N ASP A 35 -11.07 0.15 6.50
CA ASP A 35 -10.97 0.23 5.05
C ASP A 35 -10.11 -0.90 4.47
N CYS A 36 -8.99 -1.23 5.10
CA CYS A 36 -8.11 -2.32 4.66
C CYS A 36 -8.78 -3.70 4.79
N ALA A 37 -9.67 -3.90 5.77
CA ALA A 37 -10.44 -5.13 5.90
C ALA A 37 -11.38 -5.42 4.71
N LYS A 38 -11.66 -4.42 3.86
CA LYS A 38 -12.47 -4.58 2.64
C LYS A 38 -11.66 -5.07 1.44
N VAL A 39 -10.33 -4.96 1.52
CA VAL A 39 -9.41 -5.35 0.45
C VAL A 39 -9.20 -6.86 0.51
N SER A 40 -9.60 -7.55 -0.56
CA SER A 40 -9.40 -9.00 -0.67
C SER A 40 -7.90 -9.33 -0.66
N GLY A 41 -7.48 -10.33 0.13
CA GLY A 41 -6.07 -10.67 0.27
C GLY A 41 -5.26 -9.77 1.23
N TRP A 42 -5.89 -8.80 1.89
CA TRP A 42 -5.19 -7.95 2.87
C TRP A 42 -4.67 -8.73 4.07
N GLY A 43 -5.41 -9.73 4.55
CA GLY A 43 -5.05 -10.51 5.75
C GLY A 43 -3.74 -11.28 5.59
N ILE A 44 -3.04 -11.45 6.72
CA ILE A 44 -1.87 -12.32 6.82
C ILE A 44 -2.23 -13.44 7.81
N PRO A 45 -2.07 -14.73 7.46
CA PRO A 45 -2.35 -15.83 8.38
C PRO A 45 -1.63 -15.66 9.72
N GLY A 46 -2.37 -15.82 10.83
CA GLY A 46 -1.83 -15.66 12.18
C GLY A 46 -1.69 -14.21 12.67
N LYS A 47 -2.14 -13.21 11.90
CA LYS A 47 -2.19 -11.79 12.33
C LYS A 47 -3.61 -11.24 12.25
N THR A 48 -3.95 -10.37 13.19
CA THR A 48 -5.17 -9.56 13.17
C THR A 48 -5.06 -8.45 12.12
N GLY A 49 -6.20 -7.95 11.63
CA GLY A 49 -6.21 -6.82 10.70
C GLY A 49 -5.53 -5.57 11.26
N TRP A 50 -5.61 -5.35 12.58
CA TRP A 50 -4.89 -4.28 13.26
C TRP A 50 -3.38 -4.45 13.16
N GLU A 51 -2.85 -5.63 13.48
CA GLU A 51 -1.41 -5.92 13.41
C GLU A 51 -0.88 -5.80 11.99
N VAL A 52 -1.65 -6.22 10.99
CA VAL A 52 -1.26 -6.06 9.57
C VAL A 52 -1.19 -4.57 9.20
N VAL A 53 -2.23 -3.79 9.53
CA VAL A 53 -2.21 -2.33 9.24
C VAL A 53 -1.09 -1.63 9.99
N GLN A 54 -0.84 -1.99 11.25
CA GLN A 54 0.24 -1.41 12.05
C GLN A 54 1.59 -1.70 11.44
N TYR A 55 1.82 -2.94 11.02
CA TYR A 55 3.05 -3.36 10.36
C TYR A 55 3.30 -2.58 9.05
N VAL A 56 2.28 -2.49 8.19
CA VAL A 56 2.37 -1.75 6.93
C VAL A 56 2.60 -0.26 7.17
N LEU A 57 1.85 0.36 8.08
CA LEU A 57 2.00 1.77 8.44
C LEU A 57 3.39 2.08 8.97
N GLN A 58 3.91 1.25 9.88
CA GLN A 58 5.24 1.45 10.44
C GLN A 58 6.28 1.44 9.33
N SER A 59 6.21 0.49 8.40
CA SER A 59 7.14 0.42 7.27
C SER A 59 7.08 1.67 6.36
N LEU A 60 5.90 2.27 6.19
CA LEU A 60 5.73 3.51 5.44
C LEU A 60 6.28 4.73 6.20
N ILE A 61 6.15 4.74 7.52
CA ILE A 61 6.70 5.78 8.40
C ILE A 61 8.23 5.73 8.41
N ASP A 62 8.80 4.53 8.52
CA ASP A 62 10.25 4.31 8.51
C ASP A 62 10.89 4.87 7.23
N ASP A 63 10.21 4.70 6.09
CA ASP A 63 10.64 5.26 4.78
C ASP A 63 10.20 6.72 4.54
N LYS A 64 9.60 7.37 5.54
CA LYS A 64 9.10 8.76 5.50
C LYS A 64 8.02 9.01 4.44
N LEU A 65 7.29 7.98 4.03
CA LEU A 65 6.18 8.05 3.08
C LEU A 65 4.86 8.45 3.76
N VAL A 66 4.72 8.11 5.04
CA VAL A 66 3.60 8.51 5.90
C VAL A 66 4.15 9.24 7.12
N ALA A 67 3.44 10.27 7.56
CA ALA A 67 3.68 10.93 8.84
C ALA A 67 2.53 10.67 9.80
N LEU A 68 2.85 10.52 11.09
CA LEU A 68 1.88 10.46 12.18
C LEU A 68 1.85 11.81 12.91
N GLY A 69 0.73 12.52 12.80
CA GLY A 69 0.35 13.61 13.71
C GLY A 69 -0.80 13.15 14.60
N THR A 70 -1.90 13.90 14.64
CA THR A 70 -3.19 13.41 15.20
C THR A 70 -3.81 12.29 14.33
N LYS A 71 -3.43 12.24 13.06
CA LYS A 71 -3.84 11.25 12.06
C LYS A 71 -2.66 10.87 11.18
N PHE A 72 -2.78 9.74 10.49
CA PHE A 72 -1.82 9.33 9.47
C PHE A 72 -2.08 10.10 8.17
N VAL A 73 -1.03 10.66 7.58
CA VAL A 73 -1.11 11.45 6.34
C VAL A 73 0.02 11.05 5.41
N ALA A 74 -0.25 10.95 4.10
CA ALA A 74 0.79 10.80 3.09
C ALA A 74 1.68 12.05 3.04
N THR A 75 3.00 11.87 3.08
CA THR A 75 3.96 12.98 2.92
C THR A 75 4.06 13.38 1.45
N VAL A 76 4.77 14.48 1.16
CA VAL A 76 5.12 14.84 -0.23
C VAL A 76 5.89 13.68 -0.89
N ARG A 77 6.91 13.14 -0.19
CA ARG A 77 7.66 11.96 -0.63
C ARG A 77 6.77 10.74 -0.87
N GLY A 78 5.78 10.50 -0.01
CA GLY A 78 4.81 9.42 -0.21
C GLY A 78 3.98 9.59 -1.48
N ARG A 79 3.61 10.82 -1.83
CA ARG A 79 2.91 11.11 -3.09
C ARG A 79 3.81 10.89 -4.30
N GLU A 80 5.03 11.40 -4.27
CA GLU A 80 6.03 11.18 -5.33
C GLU A 80 6.38 9.70 -5.50
N TYR A 81 6.44 8.95 -4.41
CA TYR A 81 6.65 7.51 -4.44
C TYR A 81 5.55 6.79 -5.23
N LEU A 82 4.29 7.20 -5.07
CA LEU A 82 3.16 6.63 -5.83
C LEU A 82 3.14 7.02 -7.31
N GLU A 83 3.88 8.05 -7.71
CA GLU A 83 3.92 8.52 -9.10
C GLU A 83 5.03 7.85 -9.90
N ASP A 84 5.95 7.15 -9.24
CA ASP A 84 7.10 6.51 -9.84
C ASP A 84 7.11 4.99 -9.55
N PRO A 85 6.53 4.18 -10.45
CA PRO A 85 6.51 2.73 -10.31
C PRO A 85 7.91 2.09 -10.21
N LEU A 86 8.96 2.76 -10.70
CA LEU A 86 10.34 2.24 -10.61
C LEU A 86 10.89 2.28 -9.17
N LYS A 87 10.26 3.04 -8.28
CA LYS A 87 10.60 3.05 -6.85
C LYS A 87 9.97 1.90 -6.08
N TRP A 88 9.00 1.19 -6.68
CA TRP A 88 8.26 0.12 -6.00
C TRP A 88 9.07 -1.17 -5.96
N ARG A 89 9.14 -1.76 -4.76
CA ARG A 89 9.91 -2.98 -4.50
C ARG A 89 9.06 -4.24 -4.69
N ILE A 90 8.46 -4.38 -5.88
CA ILE A 90 7.65 -5.55 -6.23
C ILE A 90 8.56 -6.55 -6.93
N ASP A 91 8.79 -7.71 -6.31
CA ASP A 91 9.57 -8.80 -6.89
C ASP A 91 8.70 -9.82 -7.65
N GLU A 92 9.33 -10.65 -8.48
CA GLU A 92 8.63 -11.67 -9.28
C GLU A 92 7.87 -12.66 -8.39
N ARG A 93 8.43 -13.01 -7.23
CA ARG A 93 7.80 -13.90 -6.24
C ARG A 93 6.50 -13.33 -5.66
N THR A 94 6.49 -12.03 -5.38
CA THR A 94 5.30 -11.26 -4.96
C THR A 94 4.25 -11.29 -6.06
N THR A 95 4.68 -11.27 -7.30
CA THR A 95 3.80 -11.28 -8.46
C THR A 95 3.12 -12.64 -8.63
N GLU A 96 3.88 -13.73 -8.47
CA GLU A 96 3.39 -15.11 -8.55
C GLU A 96 2.48 -15.52 -7.37
N GLU A 97 2.86 -15.22 -6.13
CA GLU A 97 2.07 -15.60 -4.94
C GLU A 97 0.70 -14.86 -4.87
N LEU A 98 0.57 -13.72 -5.57
CA LEU A 98 -0.63 -12.89 -5.54
C LEU A 98 -1.44 -12.91 -6.83
N ALA A 99 -0.89 -13.45 -7.92
CA ALA A 99 -1.53 -13.58 -9.24
C ALA A 99 -2.88 -14.31 -9.21
N ASP A 100 -3.13 -15.12 -8.18
CA ASP A 100 -4.34 -15.93 -8.07
C ASP A 100 -5.61 -15.18 -7.64
N ASN A 101 -5.58 -13.88 -7.31
CA ASN A 101 -6.78 -13.23 -6.74
C ASN A 101 -7.04 -11.77 -7.13
N MET A 102 -8.31 -11.36 -6.94
CA MET A 102 -8.91 -10.03 -7.12
C MET A 102 -8.06 -8.84 -6.61
N PHE A 103 -7.10 -9.12 -5.74
CA PHE A 103 -6.05 -8.21 -5.29
C PHE A 103 -5.34 -7.50 -6.45
N TRP A 104 -5.01 -8.22 -7.55
CA TRP A 104 -4.39 -7.59 -8.72
C TRP A 104 -5.29 -6.61 -9.46
N LYS A 105 -6.62 -6.77 -9.42
CA LYS A 105 -7.53 -5.86 -10.14
C LYS A 105 -7.57 -4.47 -9.49
N GLU A 106 -7.65 -4.41 -8.17
CA GLU A 106 -7.57 -3.14 -7.42
C GLU A 106 -6.21 -2.46 -7.62
N ILE A 107 -5.16 -3.27 -7.74
CA ILE A 107 -3.80 -2.82 -8.04
C ILE A 107 -3.72 -2.29 -9.47
N TYR A 108 -4.20 -3.01 -10.49
CA TYR A 108 -4.22 -2.56 -11.88
C TYR A 108 -4.95 -1.23 -12.02
N ASP A 109 -6.04 -0.98 -11.30
CA ASP A 109 -6.72 0.32 -11.34
C ASP A 109 -5.87 1.47 -10.75
N VAL A 110 -5.01 1.19 -9.78
CA VAL A 110 -4.03 2.14 -9.23
C VAL A 110 -2.85 2.32 -10.20
N PHE A 111 -2.31 1.23 -10.72
CA PHE A 111 -1.20 1.19 -11.68
C PHE A 111 -1.57 1.86 -13.01
N ASP A 112 -2.71 1.54 -13.62
CA ASP A 112 -3.18 2.12 -14.87
C ASP A 112 -3.38 3.63 -14.73
N LYS A 113 -3.87 4.11 -13.58
CA LYS A 113 -3.94 5.56 -13.29
C LYS A 113 -2.56 6.21 -13.20
N ALA A 114 -1.58 5.55 -12.59
CA ALA A 114 -0.20 6.05 -12.51
C ALA A 114 0.48 6.03 -13.89
N TYR A 115 0.35 4.93 -14.63
CA TYR A 115 0.92 4.75 -15.97
C TYR A 115 0.30 5.67 -17.02
N ARG A 116 -1.02 5.93 -16.96
CA ARG A 116 -1.68 6.91 -17.83
C ARG A 116 -1.17 8.34 -17.63
N ARG A 117 -0.69 8.69 -16.43
CA ARG A 117 -0.06 10.00 -16.17
C ARG A 117 1.35 10.10 -16.74
N LEU A 118 2.03 8.96 -16.93
CA LEU A 118 3.36 8.87 -17.52
C LEU A 118 3.33 8.79 -19.05
N ARG A 119 2.18 8.46 -19.67
CA ARG A 119 2.04 8.57 -21.12
C ARG A 119 2.08 10.05 -21.52
N PRO A 120 2.96 10.45 -22.46
CA PRO A 120 2.87 11.77 -23.05
C PRO A 120 1.46 11.93 -23.62
N LYS A 121 0.81 13.08 -23.36
CA LYS A 121 -0.38 13.47 -24.12
C LYS A 121 0.05 13.54 -25.58
N SER A 122 -0.28 12.50 -26.34
CA SER A 122 -0.23 12.51 -27.80
C SER A 122 -1.40 13.35 -28.30
#